data_AF-A0A0B7A1G8-F1
#
_entry.id   AF-A0A0B7A1G8-F1
#
_cell.length_a   1.000
_cell.length_b   1.000
_cell.length_c   1.000
_cell.angle_alpha   90.00
_cell.angle_beta   90.00
_cell.angle_gamma   90.00
#
_symmetry.space_group_name_H-M   'P 1'
#
loop_
_entity.id
_entity.type
_entity.pdbx_description
1 polymer ?
#
loop_
_entity_poly.entity_id
_entity_poly.type
_entity_poly.pdbx_seq_one_letter_code
_entity_poly.pdbx_strand_id
1 'polypeptide(L)'
;LFRSGRFFYSGFKGRSEVIVPYELSELQKNDASNAVHRKDINLGEDHVRNISSHLQNRALVVKIKCDGGGTTVLSQLLLERDPIEYAKDQDSFAALKQSNTDRLAVLRDILTSLDIDTSSGTIPSLTPCILLAQRVGLKESFLESFKHRLKDNGLLKSQKMSLKFMQSLDQFTATSTCLPVITDCEVDAQMEYFNPRTYWKNLTTSKLGQILFYTDVITSTMPVFDGLQFSIPDNMGLIAVAGRQTSGRGRGGNSWLSPAGCAMFTLPLSLSVYSELGQRVSFLQHMISLSVVHSVLTLPGYENLDIKLKWPNDIYYGKEMKLGGVLVTSTIVDSTIYATIGCGFNVSNSNPTICINDVIRLWNTSHPQLSELSPLNSSQLIARTMNCLEALLQSFERNGHKSFCDQYYKSWLHGNSKVHLQLDKDTEGVIVGLDDYGFLLVRTPDDVISVQPDGNSFDMLHNLIHTKPRS
;
A
#
# COMPACT_ATOMS: atom_id res chain seq x y z
N LEU A 1 -8.40 4.98 18.33
CA LEU A 1 -9.04 6.28 18.05
C LEU A 1 -10.10 6.69 19.09
N PHE A 2 -10.62 5.78 19.92
CA PHE A 2 -11.40 6.15 21.10
C PHE A 2 -10.93 5.33 22.30
N ARG A 3 -10.32 5.99 23.29
CA ARG A 3 -10.13 5.48 24.66
C ARG A 3 -10.99 6.35 25.56
N SER A 4 -11.54 5.78 26.61
CA SER A 4 -12.34 6.52 27.59
C SER A 4 -11.57 7.75 28.12
N GLY A 5 -12.18 8.93 28.03
CA GLY A 5 -11.71 10.14 28.71
C GLY A 5 -10.52 10.92 28.14
N ARG A 6 -10.08 10.73 26.88
CA ARG A 6 -9.03 11.59 26.29
C ARG A 6 -9.33 12.04 24.86
N PHE A 7 -9.09 13.33 24.60
CA PHE A 7 -9.17 13.98 23.29
C PHE A 7 -8.17 13.35 22.32
N PHE A 8 -8.60 13.10 21.08
CA PHE A 8 -7.70 12.74 19.97
C PHE A 8 -7.49 13.96 19.08
N TYR A 9 -6.23 14.26 18.82
CA TYR A 9 -5.78 15.28 17.86
C TYR A 9 -5.43 14.59 16.53
N SER A 10 -6.02 15.04 15.42
CA SER A 10 -5.49 14.76 14.08
C SER A 10 -5.27 16.09 13.36
N GLY A 11 -4.06 16.63 13.46
CA GLY A 11 -3.63 17.82 12.71
C GLY A 11 -2.70 17.45 11.57
N PHE A 12 -3.03 17.83 10.35
CA PHE A 12 -2.06 18.01 9.27
C PHE A 12 -1.37 19.36 9.46
N LYS A 13 -0.09 19.31 9.86
CA LYS A 13 0.95 20.37 9.97
C LYS A 13 0.52 21.80 10.38
N GLY A 14 1.01 22.23 11.56
CA GLY A 14 1.28 23.63 11.89
C GLY A 14 1.28 23.90 13.40
N ARG A 15 2.46 23.84 14.03
CA ARG A 15 2.78 24.16 15.45
C ARG A 15 1.92 23.48 16.53
N SER A 16 2.58 22.62 17.29
CA SER A 16 2.06 21.91 18.45
C SER A 16 1.86 22.84 19.65
N GLU A 17 0.61 23.02 20.07
CA GLU A 17 0.27 23.35 21.45
C GLU A 17 -0.64 22.27 22.03
N VAL A 18 -0.27 21.79 23.21
CA VAL A 18 -0.97 20.73 23.95
C VAL A 18 -2.20 21.35 24.60
N ILE A 19 -3.40 20.99 24.14
CA ILE A 19 -4.65 21.38 24.79
C ILE A 19 -5.00 20.34 25.86
N VAL A 20 -5.10 20.80 27.10
CA VAL A 20 -5.46 20.01 28.30
C VAL A 20 -6.91 19.51 28.20
N PRO A 21 -7.27 18.32 28.73
CA PRO A 21 -8.63 17.79 28.62
C PRO A 21 -9.62 18.61 29.45
N TYR A 22 -10.72 19.06 28.84
CA TYR A 22 -11.86 19.65 29.54
C TYR A 22 -13.02 18.65 29.68
N GLU A 23 -13.71 18.66 30.82
CA GLU A 23 -14.96 17.92 31.00
C GLU A 23 -16.13 18.60 30.24
N LEU A 24 -17.03 17.79 29.68
CA LEU A 24 -18.25 18.24 28.96
C LEU A 24 -19.13 19.21 29.78
N SER A 25 -19.05 19.14 31.11
CA SER A 25 -19.76 20.02 32.05
C SER A 25 -19.27 21.47 32.03
N GLU A 26 -18.03 21.72 31.58
CA GLU A 26 -17.43 23.06 31.53
C GLU A 26 -17.68 23.77 30.18
N LEU A 27 -17.83 23.02 29.09
CA LEU A 27 -18.11 23.58 27.75
C LEU A 27 -19.58 23.98 27.54
N GLN A 28 -20.50 23.52 28.40
CA GLN A 28 -21.94 23.82 28.30
C GLN A 28 -22.38 25.03 29.13
N LYS A 29 -21.50 25.60 29.97
CA LYS A 29 -21.83 26.79 30.78
C LYS A 29 -21.42 28.06 30.04
N ASN A 30 -22.39 28.67 29.36
CA ASN A 30 -22.36 30.09 29.04
C ASN A 30 -22.44 30.88 30.35
N ASP A 31 -21.32 31.10 31.03
CA ASP A 31 -21.23 32.10 32.09
C ASP A 31 -19.86 32.78 32.12
N ALA A 32 -19.89 34.07 31.82
CA ALA A 32 -18.76 34.97 31.85
C ALA A 32 -18.37 35.33 33.30
N SER A 33 -17.91 34.38 34.10
CA SER A 33 -17.18 34.67 35.35
C SER A 33 -16.60 33.41 35.99
N ASN A 34 -15.39 33.01 35.59
CA ASN A 34 -14.40 32.44 36.50
C ASN A 34 -13.05 32.39 35.79
N ALA A 35 -12.17 33.28 36.21
CA ALA A 35 -10.85 33.49 35.65
C ALA A 35 -9.80 32.85 36.57
N VAL A 36 -9.28 31.67 36.21
CA VAL A 36 -7.91 31.25 36.55
C VAL A 36 -7.34 30.42 35.39
N HIS A 37 -6.28 30.93 34.79
CA HIS A 37 -5.45 30.34 33.72
C HIS A 37 -6.07 30.16 32.32
N ARG A 38 -6.59 31.27 31.77
CA ARG A 38 -6.54 31.52 30.32
C ARG A 38 -5.12 31.89 29.92
N LYS A 39 -4.36 30.95 29.34
CA LYS A 39 -3.29 31.27 28.41
C LYS A 39 -3.65 30.65 27.06
N ASP A 40 -4.14 31.53 26.21
CA ASP A 40 -3.97 31.55 24.76
C ASP A 40 -4.56 30.41 23.93
N ILE A 41 -5.89 30.27 23.94
CA ILE A 41 -6.63 30.09 22.68
C ILE A 41 -7.85 30.99 22.70
N ASN A 42 -7.73 32.17 22.09
CA ASN A 42 -8.84 33.10 21.92
C ASN A 42 -9.68 32.63 20.72
N LEU A 43 -10.49 31.58 20.90
CA LEU A 43 -11.48 31.17 19.91
C LEU A 43 -12.67 32.12 20.04
N GLY A 44 -12.75 33.13 19.18
CA GLY A 44 -13.98 33.93 19.07
C GLY A 44 -15.18 33.00 18.80
N GLU A 45 -16.37 33.39 19.28
CA GLU A 45 -17.61 32.60 19.12
C GLU A 45 -17.90 32.23 17.64
N ASP A 46 -17.37 33.02 16.69
CA ASP A 46 -17.47 32.79 15.25
C ASP A 46 -16.64 31.60 14.71
N HIS A 47 -15.73 31.03 15.52
CA HIS A 47 -14.79 29.99 15.09
C HIS A 47 -15.20 28.55 15.49
N VAL A 48 -16.25 28.41 16.30
CA VAL A 48 -16.72 27.11 16.83
C VAL A 48 -18.06 26.76 16.20
N ARG A 49 -18.09 25.71 15.36
CA ARG A 49 -19.33 25.15 14.84
C ARG A 49 -19.55 23.77 15.47
N ASN A 50 -20.61 23.61 16.26
CA ASN A 50 -21.10 22.30 16.71
C ASN A 50 -21.77 21.61 15.50
N ILE A 51 -21.26 20.44 15.11
CA ILE A 51 -21.68 19.80 13.85
C ILE A 51 -22.73 18.71 14.06
N SER A 52 -22.76 18.05 15.23
CA SER A 52 -23.79 17.06 15.54
C SER A 52 -23.90 16.76 17.04
N SER A 53 -25.12 16.56 17.53
CA SER A 53 -25.45 15.99 18.85
C SER A 53 -26.45 14.82 18.72
N HIS A 54 -26.43 14.10 17.59
CA HIS A 54 -27.47 13.14 17.20
C HIS A 54 -27.53 11.87 18.06
N LEU A 55 -26.52 11.61 18.90
CA LEU A 55 -26.47 10.46 19.81
C LEU A 55 -26.90 10.82 21.25
N GLN A 56 -27.99 11.57 21.43
CA GLN A 56 -28.50 11.94 22.77
C GLN A 56 -27.42 12.50 23.72
N ASN A 57 -26.62 13.48 23.28
CA ASN A 57 -25.47 14.04 24.03
C ASN A 57 -24.30 13.08 24.32
N ARG A 58 -24.27 11.89 23.71
CA ARG A 58 -23.15 10.94 23.87
C ARG A 58 -21.99 11.22 22.92
N ALA A 59 -22.15 12.07 21.93
CA ALA A 59 -21.09 12.44 21.01
C ALA A 59 -21.04 13.95 20.79
N LEU A 60 -19.82 14.45 20.64
CA LEU A 60 -19.53 15.84 20.32
C LEU A 60 -18.49 15.86 19.20
N VAL A 61 -18.77 16.56 18.11
CA VAL A 61 -17.81 16.87 17.04
C VAL A 61 -17.76 18.38 16.84
N VAL A 62 -16.59 18.96 17.09
CA VAL A 62 -16.33 20.41 16.98
C VAL A 62 -15.30 20.64 15.90
N LYS A 63 -15.64 21.46 14.90
CA LYS A 63 -14.70 21.93 13.88
C LYS A 63 -14.23 23.33 14.26
N ILE A 64 -12.91 23.50 14.33
CA ILE A 64 -12.25 24.76 14.63
C ILE A 64 -11.44 25.18 13.40
N LYS A 65 -11.73 26.36 12.87
CA LYS A 65 -10.89 26.98 11.83
C LYS A 65 -9.73 27.70 12.50
N CYS A 66 -8.50 27.36 12.10
CA CYS A 66 -7.30 28.01 12.60
C CYS A 66 -6.92 29.20 11.70
N ASP A 67 -6.29 30.22 12.28
CA ASP A 67 -5.91 31.45 11.57
C ASP A 67 -4.95 31.23 10.37
N GLY A 68 -4.28 30.08 10.32
CA GLY A 68 -3.42 29.64 9.21
C GLY A 68 -4.13 28.91 8.07
N GLY A 69 -5.46 28.92 8.01
CA GLY A 69 -6.25 28.21 6.98
C GLY A 69 -6.41 26.70 7.22
N GLY A 70 -5.76 26.15 8.24
CA GLY A 70 -5.95 24.78 8.70
C GLY A 70 -7.28 24.57 9.42
N THR A 71 -7.73 23.32 9.47
CA THR A 71 -8.92 22.91 10.22
C THR A 71 -8.52 21.88 11.27
N THR A 72 -8.94 22.11 12.51
CA THR A 72 -8.86 21.12 13.60
C THR A 72 -10.25 20.56 13.85
N VAL A 73 -10.37 19.24 13.99
CA VAL A 73 -11.60 18.59 14.42
C VAL A 73 -11.36 17.93 15.77
N LEU A 74 -12.15 18.31 16.77
CA LEU A 74 -12.20 17.68 18.08
C LEU A 74 -13.41 16.77 18.13
N SER A 75 -13.23 15.54 18.60
CA SER A 75 -14.34 14.60 18.77
C SER A 75 -14.29 13.89 20.10
N GLN A 76 -15.45 13.75 20.74
CA GLN A 76 -15.64 12.95 21.95
C GLN A 76 -16.83 12.01 21.74
N LEU A 77 -16.69 10.78 22.23
CA LEU A 77 -17.76 9.78 22.24
C LEU A 77 -17.79 9.08 23.60
N LEU A 78 -18.91 9.19 24.30
CA LEU A 78 -19.19 8.51 25.56
C LEU A 78 -19.62 7.07 25.27
N LEU A 79 -18.76 6.14 25.66
CA LEU A 79 -18.99 4.71 25.56
C LEU A 79 -19.50 4.17 26.90
N GLU A 80 -20.47 3.26 26.86
CA GLU A 80 -20.97 2.57 28.06
C GLU A 80 -19.92 1.66 28.71
N ARG A 81 -18.92 1.24 27.93
CA ARG A 81 -17.80 0.42 28.39
C ARG A 81 -16.50 0.77 27.69
N ASP A 82 -15.39 0.48 28.36
CA ASP A 82 -14.07 0.65 27.78
C ASP A 82 -13.87 -0.36 26.62
N PRO A 83 -13.52 0.10 25.41
CA PRO A 83 -13.31 -0.77 24.25
C PRO A 83 -12.13 -1.75 24.40
N ILE A 84 -11.30 -1.61 25.45
CA ILE A 84 -10.17 -2.50 25.75
C ILE A 84 -10.61 -3.67 26.66
N GLU A 85 -11.79 -3.60 27.29
CA GLU A 85 -12.29 -4.69 28.11
C GLU A 85 -12.73 -5.89 27.25
N TYR A 86 -12.13 -7.06 27.52
CA TYR A 86 -12.58 -8.32 26.94
C TYR A 86 -14.01 -8.64 27.41
N ALA A 87 -14.95 -8.79 26.48
CA ALA A 87 -16.28 -9.29 26.79
C ALA A 87 -16.19 -10.74 27.26
N LYS A 88 -16.52 -10.97 28.54
CA LYS A 88 -16.57 -12.31 29.15
C LYS A 88 -17.97 -12.93 29.10
N ASP A 89 -18.97 -12.15 28.70
CA ASP A 89 -20.38 -12.54 28.62
C ASP A 89 -21.05 -11.94 27.37
N GLN A 90 -22.20 -12.50 27.02
CA GLN A 90 -22.94 -12.19 25.78
C GLN A 90 -23.52 -10.77 25.78
N ASP A 91 -23.94 -10.27 26.94
CA ASP A 91 -24.50 -8.92 27.09
C ASP A 91 -23.42 -7.87 26.87
N SER A 92 -22.23 -8.10 27.42
CA SER A 92 -21.03 -7.28 27.20
C SER A 92 -20.64 -7.21 25.72
N PHE A 93 -20.70 -8.35 25.02
CA PHE A 93 -20.40 -8.40 23.59
C PHE A 93 -21.46 -7.63 22.77
N ALA A 94 -22.74 -7.75 23.13
CA ALA A 94 -23.82 -7.03 22.48
C ALA A 94 -23.68 -5.50 22.67
N ALA A 95 -23.36 -5.04 23.88
CA ALA A 95 -23.12 -3.62 24.18
C ALA A 95 -21.90 -3.07 23.41
N LEU A 96 -20.80 -3.82 23.33
CA LEU A 96 -19.63 -3.44 22.52
C LEU A 96 -19.96 -3.38 21.02
N LYS A 97 -20.83 -4.26 20.53
CA LYS A 97 -21.29 -4.26 19.13
C LYS A 97 -22.17 -3.05 18.84
N GLN A 98 -23.08 -2.68 19.74
CA GLN A 98 -23.88 -1.45 19.60
C GLN A 98 -22.99 -0.21 19.59
N SER A 99 -21.96 -0.19 20.44
CA SER A 99 -20.97 0.88 20.47
C SER A 99 -20.19 1.05 19.15
N ASN A 100 -20.03 0.01 18.32
CA ASN A 100 -19.44 0.16 16.99
C ASN A 100 -20.30 1.01 16.05
N THR A 101 -21.63 0.90 16.16
CA THR A 101 -22.55 1.72 15.37
C THR A 101 -22.37 3.20 15.71
N ASP A 102 -22.28 3.53 17.00
CA ASP A 102 -22.06 4.91 17.47
C ASP A 102 -20.69 5.44 17.04
N ARG A 103 -19.63 4.62 17.14
CA ARG A 103 -18.28 4.98 16.67
C ARG A 103 -18.28 5.27 15.16
N LEU A 104 -18.96 4.45 14.36
CA LEU A 104 -19.08 4.67 12.92
C LEU A 104 -19.85 5.95 12.60
N ALA A 105 -20.91 6.26 13.36
CA ALA A 105 -21.65 7.51 13.19
C ALA A 105 -20.77 8.73 13.47
N VAL A 106 -20.04 8.75 14.59
CA VAL A 106 -19.10 9.84 14.91
C VAL A 106 -17.99 9.98 13.87
N LEU A 107 -17.44 8.88 13.37
CA LEU A 107 -16.45 8.92 12.29
C LEU A 107 -17.05 9.52 11.00
N ARG A 108 -18.29 9.18 10.65
CA ARG A 108 -18.97 9.80 9.50
C ARG A 108 -19.18 11.28 9.70
N ASP A 109 -19.58 11.71 10.90
CA ASP A 109 -19.75 13.13 11.22
C ASP A 109 -18.43 13.90 11.10
N ILE A 110 -17.33 13.33 11.62
CA ILE A 110 -15.98 13.90 11.47
C ILE A 110 -15.60 14.02 10.00
N LEU A 111 -15.74 12.95 9.21
CA LEU A 111 -15.36 12.96 7.80
C LEU A 111 -16.24 13.93 6.99
N THR A 112 -17.55 13.90 7.20
CA THR A 112 -18.49 14.83 6.55
C THR A 112 -18.21 16.28 6.96
N SER A 113 -17.78 16.53 8.20
CA SER A 113 -17.33 17.86 8.62
C SER A 113 -16.09 18.36 7.90
N LEU A 114 -15.27 17.44 7.39
CA LEU A 114 -14.09 17.71 6.56
C LEU A 114 -14.44 17.70 5.07
N ASP A 115 -15.72 17.81 4.73
CA ASP A 115 -16.24 17.84 3.36
C ASP A 115 -15.93 16.54 2.58
N ILE A 116 -15.68 15.44 3.30
CA ILE A 116 -15.49 14.10 2.73
C ILE A 116 -16.87 13.46 2.54
N ASP A 117 -17.16 13.03 1.32
CA ASP A 117 -18.37 12.26 1.02
C ASP A 117 -18.34 10.90 1.72
N THR A 118 -19.28 10.70 2.64
CA THR A 118 -19.45 9.45 3.39
C THR A 118 -20.70 8.67 2.97
N SER A 119 -21.36 9.10 1.89
CA SER A 119 -22.48 8.36 1.30
C SER A 119 -22.04 6.94 0.91
N SER A 120 -22.98 5.99 0.95
CA SER A 120 -22.66 4.60 0.62
C SER A 120 -22.34 4.50 -0.87
N GLY A 121 -21.05 4.46 -1.20
CA GLY A 121 -20.57 4.19 -2.54
C GLY A 121 -20.95 2.78 -3.01
N THR A 122 -21.18 2.61 -4.31
CA THR A 122 -21.34 1.28 -4.91
C THR A 122 -19.97 0.60 -5.00
N ILE A 123 -19.84 -0.56 -4.37
CA ILE A 123 -18.66 -1.40 -4.58
C ILE A 123 -18.74 -1.92 -6.02
N PRO A 124 -17.72 -1.68 -6.87
CA PRO A 124 -17.76 -2.15 -8.24
C PRO A 124 -17.83 -3.68 -8.29
N SER A 125 -18.62 -4.20 -9.21
CA SER A 125 -18.74 -5.64 -9.43
C SER A 125 -17.41 -6.22 -9.91
N LEU A 126 -17.10 -7.44 -9.47
CA LEU A 126 -15.89 -8.13 -9.92
C LEU A 126 -16.00 -8.48 -11.40
N THR A 127 -14.91 -8.33 -12.14
CA THR A 127 -14.86 -8.58 -13.59
C THR A 127 -14.02 -9.82 -13.90
N PRO A 128 -14.27 -10.48 -15.05
CA PRO A 128 -13.44 -11.59 -15.48
C PRO A 128 -11.98 -11.16 -15.69
N CYS A 129 -11.10 -12.17 -15.67
CA CYS A 129 -9.73 -12.03 -16.09
C CYS A 129 -9.62 -12.32 -17.59
N ILE A 130 -8.79 -11.55 -18.29
CA ILE A 130 -8.43 -11.77 -19.69
C ILE A 130 -6.97 -12.26 -19.72
N LEU A 131 -6.72 -13.36 -20.43
CA LEU A 131 -5.38 -13.87 -20.69
C LEU A 131 -4.85 -13.30 -22.00
N LEU A 132 -3.81 -12.49 -21.92
CA LEU A 132 -3.13 -11.88 -23.06
C LEU A 132 -1.68 -12.35 -23.15
N ALA A 133 -1.18 -12.50 -24.37
CA ALA A 133 0.24 -12.67 -24.66
C ALA A 133 0.54 -12.04 -26.03
N GLN A 134 1.67 -11.35 -26.16
CA GLN A 134 2.05 -10.74 -27.43
C GLN A 134 2.74 -11.73 -28.38
N ARG A 135 3.51 -12.68 -27.82
CA ARG A 135 4.25 -13.67 -28.60
C ARG A 135 3.31 -14.79 -29.05
N VAL A 136 3.27 -15.04 -30.35
CA VAL A 136 2.52 -16.15 -30.96
C VAL A 136 2.96 -17.48 -30.33
N GLY A 137 2.01 -18.34 -29.96
CA GLY A 137 2.28 -19.66 -29.38
C GLY A 137 2.57 -19.66 -27.88
N LEU A 138 2.85 -18.50 -27.28
CA LEU A 138 3.18 -18.41 -25.85
C LEU A 138 1.95 -18.66 -24.97
N LYS A 139 0.79 -18.14 -25.39
CA LYS A 139 -0.50 -18.37 -24.71
C LYS A 139 -0.85 -19.87 -24.71
N GLU A 140 -0.71 -20.52 -25.85
CA GLU A 140 -1.00 -21.94 -26.04
C GLU A 140 -0.05 -22.81 -25.21
N SER A 141 1.26 -22.50 -25.24
CA SER A 141 2.28 -23.20 -24.45
C SER A 141 2.02 -23.07 -22.95
N PHE A 142 1.59 -21.89 -22.50
CA PHE A 142 1.19 -21.66 -21.12
C PHE A 142 -0.02 -22.51 -20.73
N LEU A 143 -1.10 -22.48 -21.52
CA LEU A 143 -2.31 -23.27 -21.24
C LEU A 143 -2.02 -24.78 -21.19
N GLU A 144 -1.15 -25.29 -22.08
CA GLU A 144 -0.79 -26.70 -22.10
C GLU A 144 0.02 -27.10 -20.85
N SER A 145 0.87 -26.21 -20.32
CA SER A 145 1.77 -26.51 -19.20
C SER A 145 1.08 -26.99 -17.92
N PHE A 146 -0.16 -26.55 -17.67
CA PHE A 146 -0.94 -26.94 -16.48
C PHE A 146 -2.25 -27.67 -16.83
N LYS A 147 -2.46 -28.04 -18.09
CA LYS A 147 -3.68 -28.70 -18.56
C LYS A 147 -4.01 -29.99 -17.80
N HIS A 148 -2.99 -30.76 -17.43
CA HIS A 148 -3.14 -31.98 -16.62
C HIS A 148 -3.72 -31.73 -15.21
N ARG A 149 -3.74 -30.48 -14.74
CA ARG A 149 -4.33 -30.09 -13.45
C ARG A 149 -5.74 -29.53 -13.57
N LEU A 150 -6.19 -29.22 -14.79
CA LEU A 150 -7.54 -28.72 -15.03
C LEU A 150 -8.53 -29.87 -14.88
N LYS A 151 -9.63 -29.60 -14.18
CA LYS A 151 -10.80 -30.48 -14.25
C LYS A 151 -11.43 -30.41 -15.65
N ASP A 152 -12.26 -31.39 -16.00
CA ASP A 152 -12.94 -31.47 -17.32
C ASP A 152 -13.68 -30.18 -17.71
N ASN A 153 -14.11 -29.41 -16.72
CA ASN A 153 -14.80 -28.15 -16.93
C ASN A 153 -13.86 -26.93 -17.01
N GLY A 154 -12.54 -27.09 -17.12
CA GLY A 154 -11.56 -25.99 -17.16
C GLY A 154 -11.29 -25.31 -15.81
N LEU A 155 -11.73 -25.90 -14.68
CA LEU A 155 -11.49 -25.35 -13.35
C LEU A 155 -10.13 -25.80 -12.80
N LEU A 156 -9.28 -24.83 -12.48
CA LEU A 156 -8.11 -24.97 -11.63
C LEU A 156 -8.49 -24.60 -10.19
N LYS A 157 -8.65 -25.62 -9.33
CA LYS A 157 -9.05 -25.40 -7.94
C LYS A 157 -7.85 -24.98 -7.08
N SER A 158 -8.06 -23.98 -6.23
CA SER A 158 -7.11 -23.58 -5.18
C SER A 158 -7.81 -23.22 -3.88
N GLN A 159 -7.06 -22.94 -2.82
CA GLN A 159 -7.60 -22.68 -1.49
C GLN A 159 -8.20 -21.26 -1.38
N LYS A 160 -7.48 -20.25 -1.88
CA LYS A 160 -7.87 -18.84 -1.77
C LYS A 160 -8.65 -18.36 -2.99
N MET A 161 -8.24 -18.76 -4.19
CA MET A 161 -8.89 -18.37 -5.44
C MET A 161 -8.75 -19.45 -6.49
N SER A 162 -9.87 -19.99 -6.96
CA SER A 162 -9.90 -20.91 -8.10
C SER A 162 -9.94 -20.13 -9.41
N LEU A 163 -9.34 -20.67 -10.46
CA LEU A 163 -9.35 -20.08 -11.79
C LEU A 163 -10.19 -20.96 -12.72
N LYS A 164 -11.12 -20.35 -13.46
CA LYS A 164 -12.00 -21.06 -14.41
C LYS A 164 -11.65 -20.62 -15.82
N PHE A 165 -10.86 -21.42 -16.54
CA PHE A 165 -10.45 -21.13 -17.91
C PHE A 165 -11.59 -21.42 -18.88
N MET A 166 -11.89 -20.46 -19.77
CA MET A 166 -12.95 -20.52 -20.77
C MET A 166 -12.58 -19.74 -22.02
N GLN A 167 -13.19 -20.05 -23.17
CA GLN A 167 -12.93 -19.35 -24.42
C GLN A 167 -13.61 -17.98 -24.42
N SER A 168 -14.92 -17.94 -24.17
CA SER A 168 -15.74 -16.73 -24.03
C SER A 168 -16.29 -16.57 -22.62
N LEU A 169 -16.74 -15.35 -22.29
CA LEU A 169 -17.52 -15.11 -21.08
C LEU A 169 -18.98 -15.50 -21.31
N ASP A 170 -19.42 -16.58 -20.65
CA ASP A 170 -20.82 -17.00 -20.65
C ASP A 170 -21.54 -16.52 -19.36
N GLN A 171 -22.45 -17.31 -18.77
CA GLN A 171 -23.19 -16.99 -17.54
C GLN A 171 -22.34 -16.99 -16.24
N PHE A 172 -21.01 -17.04 -16.34
CA PHE A 172 -20.15 -17.17 -15.16
C PHE A 172 -19.73 -15.81 -14.61
N THR A 173 -20.19 -15.48 -13.41
CA THR A 173 -19.82 -14.24 -12.72
C THR A 173 -18.56 -14.44 -11.89
N ALA A 174 -17.63 -13.48 -11.95
CA ALA A 174 -16.47 -13.45 -11.06
C ALA A 174 -16.90 -13.30 -9.60
N THR A 175 -16.28 -14.07 -8.72
CA THR A 175 -16.52 -14.01 -7.26
C THR A 175 -15.22 -13.80 -6.50
N SER A 176 -15.30 -13.56 -5.20
CA SER A 176 -14.12 -13.40 -4.35
C SER A 176 -13.25 -14.68 -4.26
N THR A 177 -13.77 -15.84 -4.67
CA THR A 177 -13.12 -17.15 -4.57
C THR A 177 -12.97 -17.87 -5.90
N CYS A 178 -13.57 -17.37 -6.98
CA CYS A 178 -13.45 -17.95 -8.31
C CYS A 178 -13.37 -16.87 -9.39
N LEU A 179 -12.27 -16.88 -10.15
CA LEU A 179 -12.00 -15.93 -11.22
C LEU A 179 -12.13 -16.63 -12.58
N PRO A 180 -13.12 -16.26 -13.42
CA PRO A 180 -13.15 -16.70 -14.80
C PRO A 180 -11.98 -16.09 -15.58
N VAL A 181 -11.29 -16.90 -16.36
CA VAL A 181 -10.15 -16.51 -17.20
C VAL A 181 -10.52 -16.76 -18.65
N ILE A 182 -10.77 -15.67 -19.38
CA ILE A 182 -11.11 -15.65 -20.80
C ILE A 182 -9.81 -15.83 -21.59
N THR A 183 -9.78 -16.86 -22.42
CA THR A 183 -8.58 -17.28 -23.19
C THR A 183 -8.66 -16.90 -24.66
N ASP A 184 -9.86 -16.69 -25.19
CA ASP A 184 -10.10 -16.24 -26.57
C ASP A 184 -10.56 -14.78 -26.56
N CYS A 185 -9.57 -13.87 -26.50
CA CYS A 185 -9.81 -12.45 -26.45
C CYS A 185 -8.80 -11.73 -27.34
N GLU A 186 -9.28 -10.80 -28.16
CA GLU A 186 -8.42 -9.92 -28.93
C GLU A 186 -7.80 -8.85 -28.03
N VAL A 187 -6.57 -8.44 -28.36
CA VAL A 187 -5.79 -7.44 -27.60
C VAL A 187 -6.49 -6.07 -27.52
N ASP A 188 -7.48 -5.84 -28.38
CA ASP A 188 -8.27 -4.61 -28.48
C ASP A 188 -9.61 -4.64 -27.71
N ALA A 189 -9.86 -5.67 -26.89
CA ALA A 189 -10.99 -5.64 -25.97
C ALA A 189 -10.98 -4.37 -25.12
N GLN A 190 -12.14 -3.74 -24.95
CA GLN A 190 -12.26 -2.53 -24.14
C GLN A 190 -11.90 -2.84 -22.68
N MET A 191 -10.77 -2.29 -22.23
CA MET A 191 -10.28 -2.37 -20.86
C MET A 191 -10.34 -0.96 -20.26
N GLU A 192 -11.01 -0.81 -19.13
CA GLU A 192 -11.31 0.51 -18.57
C GLU A 192 -10.04 1.18 -17.99
N TYR A 193 -9.19 0.39 -17.34
CA TYR A 193 -8.08 0.92 -16.53
C TYR A 193 -6.68 0.57 -17.06
N PHE A 194 -6.59 -0.13 -18.19
CA PHE A 194 -5.32 -0.63 -18.72
C PHE A 194 -5.29 -0.61 -20.24
N ASN A 195 -4.16 -0.26 -20.82
CA ASN A 195 -3.93 -0.24 -22.25
C ASN A 195 -2.84 -1.26 -22.64
N PRO A 196 -3.23 -2.42 -23.23
CA PRO A 196 -2.28 -3.44 -23.65
C PRO A 196 -1.28 -2.94 -24.69
N ARG A 197 -1.71 -2.11 -25.65
CA ARG A 197 -0.81 -1.56 -26.68
C ARG A 197 0.31 -0.74 -26.05
N THR A 198 -0.02 0.08 -25.06
CA THR A 198 0.96 0.86 -24.29
C THR A 198 1.87 -0.03 -23.46
N TYR A 199 1.34 -1.07 -22.81
CA TYR A 199 2.13 -2.04 -22.05
C TYR A 199 3.18 -2.72 -22.95
N TRP A 200 2.74 -3.35 -24.04
CA TRP A 200 3.60 -4.08 -24.97
C TRP A 200 4.62 -3.18 -25.68
N LYS A 201 4.24 -1.95 -26.06
CA LYS A 201 5.17 -0.96 -26.63
C LYS A 201 6.34 -0.64 -25.70
N ASN A 202 6.12 -0.70 -24.39
CA ASN A 202 7.12 -0.34 -23.38
C ASN A 202 7.80 -1.55 -22.73
N LEU A 203 7.40 -2.78 -23.06
CA LEU A 203 7.98 -4.00 -22.51
C LEU A 203 9.13 -4.49 -23.41
N THR A 204 10.32 -4.63 -22.85
CA THR A 204 11.53 -5.08 -23.55
C THR A 204 12.14 -6.34 -22.93
N THR A 205 11.46 -6.92 -21.94
CA THR A 205 11.92 -8.13 -21.26
C THR A 205 11.99 -9.34 -22.18
N SER A 206 12.89 -10.24 -21.83
CA SER A 206 12.97 -11.58 -22.42
C SER A 206 11.97 -12.54 -21.80
N LYS A 207 11.75 -12.43 -20.47
CA LYS A 207 10.91 -13.33 -19.67
C LYS A 207 9.79 -12.59 -18.95
N LEU A 208 10.08 -11.60 -18.10
CA LEU A 208 9.08 -11.08 -17.16
C LEU A 208 7.95 -10.30 -17.83
N GLY A 209 6.70 -10.59 -17.49
CA GLY A 209 5.54 -9.85 -18.00
C GLY A 209 5.10 -10.22 -19.41
N GLN A 210 5.63 -11.31 -19.98
CA GLN A 210 5.32 -11.73 -21.35
C GLN A 210 3.92 -12.33 -21.50
N ILE A 211 3.33 -12.82 -20.40
CA ILE A 211 1.94 -13.28 -20.33
C ILE A 211 1.22 -12.46 -19.26
N LEU A 212 0.04 -11.95 -19.58
CA LEU A 212 -0.72 -11.04 -18.74
C LEU A 212 -2.09 -11.62 -18.40
N PHE A 213 -2.36 -11.74 -17.11
CA PHE A 213 -3.70 -11.86 -16.55
C PHE A 213 -4.20 -10.47 -16.18
N TYR A 214 -5.16 -9.94 -16.94
CA TYR A 214 -5.72 -8.61 -16.69
C TYR A 214 -7.17 -8.69 -16.18
N THR A 215 -7.52 -7.91 -15.17
CA THR A 215 -8.90 -7.75 -14.68
C THR A 215 -9.16 -6.29 -14.32
N ASP A 216 -10.29 -5.72 -14.74
CA ASP A 216 -10.65 -4.36 -14.34
C ASP A 216 -10.90 -4.26 -12.82
N VAL A 217 -11.58 -5.25 -12.23
CA VAL A 217 -11.98 -5.25 -10.82
C VAL A 217 -11.85 -6.65 -10.22
N ILE A 218 -10.96 -6.78 -9.23
CA ILE A 218 -10.75 -8.02 -8.46
C ILE A 218 -10.74 -7.70 -6.96
N THR A 219 -10.84 -8.71 -6.11
CA THR A 219 -10.59 -8.54 -4.67
C THR A 219 -9.12 -8.22 -4.41
N SER A 220 -8.20 -9.05 -4.90
CA SER A 220 -6.76 -8.83 -4.90
C SER A 220 -6.11 -9.69 -5.98
N THR A 221 -5.00 -9.23 -6.55
CA THR A 221 -4.20 -9.97 -7.54
C THR A 221 -3.35 -11.08 -6.92
N MET A 222 -2.98 -11.00 -5.64
CA MET A 222 -2.08 -12.00 -5.04
C MET A 222 -2.64 -13.42 -4.98
N PRO A 223 -3.93 -13.64 -4.61
CA PRO A 223 -4.52 -14.97 -4.58
C PRO A 223 -4.59 -15.68 -5.94
N VAL A 224 -4.46 -14.96 -7.06
CA VAL A 224 -4.46 -15.54 -8.42
C VAL A 224 -3.36 -16.60 -8.57
N PHE A 225 -2.24 -16.43 -7.85
CA PHE A 225 -1.10 -17.35 -7.94
C PHE A 225 -1.14 -18.48 -6.92
N ASP A 226 -2.13 -18.50 -6.02
CA ASP A 226 -2.29 -19.53 -5.00
C ASP A 226 -2.32 -20.93 -5.65
N GLY A 227 -1.27 -21.71 -5.46
CA GLY A 227 -1.11 -23.03 -6.09
C GLY A 227 -0.77 -23.03 -7.58
N LEU A 228 -1.07 -21.96 -8.34
CA LEU A 228 -0.72 -21.84 -9.76
C LEU A 228 0.79 -21.64 -9.94
N GLN A 229 1.44 -20.90 -9.04
CA GLN A 229 2.89 -20.63 -9.08
C GLN A 229 3.78 -21.88 -9.16
N PHE A 230 3.30 -23.04 -8.71
CA PHE A 230 4.02 -24.32 -8.78
C PHE A 230 3.93 -25.02 -10.15
N SER A 231 3.14 -24.47 -11.08
CA SER A 231 2.91 -25.07 -12.39
C SER A 231 3.20 -24.14 -13.55
N ILE A 232 3.60 -22.89 -13.28
CA ILE A 232 4.04 -21.97 -14.31
C ILE A 232 5.51 -22.33 -14.62
N PRO A 233 5.85 -22.68 -15.86
CA PRO A 233 7.25 -22.81 -16.24
C PRO A 233 8.01 -21.48 -16.08
N ASP A 234 9.24 -21.55 -15.57
CA ASP A 234 10.07 -20.36 -15.23
C ASP A 234 10.27 -19.38 -16.39
N ASN A 235 10.15 -19.83 -17.64
CA ASN A 235 10.36 -19.04 -18.84
C ASN A 235 9.11 -18.34 -19.39
N MET A 236 7.94 -18.51 -18.76
CA MET A 236 6.69 -17.94 -19.26
C MET A 236 6.46 -16.48 -18.83
N GLY A 237 6.97 -16.11 -17.65
CA GLY A 237 6.86 -14.75 -17.10
C GLY A 237 5.45 -14.19 -17.05
N LEU A 238 4.55 -14.96 -16.43
CA LEU A 238 3.18 -14.55 -16.14
C LEU A 238 3.15 -13.41 -15.11
N ILE A 239 2.28 -12.43 -15.32
CA ILE A 239 1.98 -11.35 -14.39
C ILE A 239 0.46 -11.18 -14.29
N ALA A 240 -0.06 -10.91 -13.09
CA ALA A 240 -1.45 -10.50 -12.90
C ALA A 240 -1.51 -8.98 -12.68
N VAL A 241 -2.37 -8.29 -13.40
CA VAL A 241 -2.59 -6.84 -13.30
C VAL A 241 -4.06 -6.58 -13.02
N ALA A 242 -4.33 -5.63 -12.13
CA ALA A 242 -5.70 -5.19 -11.84
C ALA A 242 -5.87 -3.68 -12.05
N GLY A 243 -7.00 -3.29 -12.61
CA GLY A 243 -7.42 -1.89 -12.65
C GLY A 243 -7.79 -1.36 -11.27
N ARG A 244 -8.55 -2.15 -10.50
CA ARG A 244 -8.98 -1.86 -9.12
C ARG A 244 -8.95 -3.13 -8.27
N GLN A 245 -8.57 -2.98 -7.00
CA GLN A 245 -8.69 -4.04 -5.99
C GLN A 245 -9.66 -3.61 -4.90
N THR A 246 -10.73 -4.39 -4.65
CA THR A 246 -11.70 -4.10 -3.59
C THR A 246 -11.22 -4.54 -2.20
N SER A 247 -10.16 -5.34 -2.13
CA SER A 247 -9.54 -5.85 -0.90
C SER A 247 -8.03 -5.95 -1.05
N GLY A 248 -7.40 -4.87 -1.54
CA GLY A 248 -5.95 -4.76 -1.67
C GLY A 248 -5.23 -4.99 -0.34
N ARG A 249 -4.08 -5.66 -0.39
CA ARG A 249 -3.35 -6.11 0.81
C ARG A 249 -2.01 -5.39 0.95
N GLY A 250 -1.67 -5.03 2.18
CA GLY A 250 -0.38 -4.54 2.61
C GLY A 250 0.25 -5.44 3.67
N ARG A 251 1.47 -5.11 4.09
CA ARG A 251 2.21 -5.85 5.14
C ARG A 251 1.51 -5.73 6.49
N GLY A 252 1.63 -6.77 7.32
CA GLY A 252 1.09 -6.80 8.68
C GLY A 252 -0.45 -6.74 8.76
N GLY A 253 -1.15 -7.15 7.70
CA GLY A 253 -2.61 -7.11 7.64
C GLY A 253 -3.20 -5.75 7.25
N ASN A 254 -2.37 -4.75 6.95
CA ASN A 254 -2.84 -3.46 6.47
C ASN A 254 -3.59 -3.58 5.13
N SER A 255 -4.54 -2.68 4.88
CA SER A 255 -5.23 -2.57 3.59
C SER A 255 -4.47 -1.65 2.64
N TRP A 256 -4.41 -2.04 1.36
CA TRP A 256 -3.93 -1.17 0.28
C TRP A 256 -5.12 -0.54 -0.45
N LEU A 257 -5.27 0.79 -0.33
CA LEU A 257 -6.30 1.53 -1.05
C LEU A 257 -5.97 1.55 -2.55
N SER A 258 -6.96 1.23 -3.37
CA SER A 258 -6.77 0.98 -4.81
C SER A 258 -7.74 1.83 -5.67
N PRO A 259 -7.69 3.17 -5.59
CA PRO A 259 -8.46 4.03 -6.48
C PRO A 259 -8.05 3.80 -7.95
N ALA A 260 -8.96 4.10 -8.88
CA ALA A 260 -8.68 4.00 -10.31
C ALA A 260 -7.46 4.86 -10.69
N GLY A 261 -6.55 4.29 -11.48
CA GLY A 261 -5.29 4.95 -11.86
C GLY A 261 -4.04 4.47 -11.12
N CYS A 262 -4.16 3.49 -10.20
CA CYS A 262 -3.00 2.81 -9.63
C CYS A 262 -2.36 1.83 -10.62
N ALA A 263 -1.03 1.70 -10.60
CA ALA A 263 -0.34 0.54 -11.16
C ALA A 263 -0.33 -0.57 -10.11
N MET A 264 -1.11 -1.64 -10.33
CA MET A 264 -1.23 -2.76 -9.41
C MET A 264 -0.99 -4.07 -10.12
N PHE A 265 -0.04 -4.85 -9.59
CA PHE A 265 0.28 -6.13 -10.17
C PHE A 265 0.77 -7.12 -9.13
N THR A 266 0.67 -8.41 -9.46
CA THR A 266 1.38 -9.48 -8.76
C THR A 266 2.24 -10.27 -9.74
N LEU A 267 3.49 -10.52 -9.36
CA LEU A 267 4.47 -11.30 -10.11
C LEU A 267 4.87 -12.56 -9.29
N PRO A 268 4.60 -13.78 -9.79
CA PRO A 268 5.22 -14.99 -9.26
C PRO A 268 6.66 -15.09 -9.78
N LEU A 269 7.59 -15.48 -8.90
CA LEU A 269 8.97 -15.83 -9.26
C LEU A 269 9.35 -17.15 -8.60
N SER A 270 10.02 -18.01 -9.35
CA SER A 270 10.70 -19.20 -8.86
C SER A 270 12.21 -18.92 -8.83
N LEU A 271 12.86 -19.26 -7.71
CA LEU A 271 14.30 -19.11 -7.51
C LEU A 271 14.87 -20.42 -6.98
N SER A 272 16.07 -20.81 -7.41
CA SER A 272 16.78 -21.89 -6.73
C SER A 272 17.23 -21.42 -5.35
N VAL A 273 17.08 -22.26 -4.32
CA VAL A 273 17.62 -21.98 -2.97
C VAL A 273 19.15 -21.78 -2.98
N TYR A 274 19.83 -22.26 -4.01
CA TYR A 274 21.27 -22.18 -4.16
C TYR A 274 21.75 -20.94 -4.93
N SER A 275 20.84 -20.17 -5.57
CA SER A 275 21.23 -18.96 -6.30
C SER A 275 21.62 -17.82 -5.36
N GLU A 276 22.31 -16.80 -5.87
CA GLU A 276 22.74 -15.65 -5.04
C GLU A 276 21.54 -14.94 -4.42
N LEU A 277 20.46 -14.81 -5.19
CA LEU A 277 19.21 -14.23 -4.71
C LEU A 277 18.40 -15.21 -3.85
N GLY A 278 18.43 -16.51 -4.15
CA GLY A 278 17.74 -17.52 -3.36
C GLY A 278 18.21 -17.56 -1.91
N GLN A 279 19.52 -17.44 -1.69
CA GLN A 279 20.11 -17.35 -0.35
C GLN A 279 19.78 -16.01 0.36
N ARG A 280 19.21 -15.04 -0.36
CA ARG A 280 18.97 -13.66 0.08
C ARG A 280 17.58 -13.16 -0.33
N VAL A 281 16.57 -14.03 -0.26
CA VAL A 281 15.22 -13.79 -0.80
C VAL A 281 14.57 -12.49 -0.29
N SER A 282 14.92 -12.03 0.91
CA SER A 282 14.50 -10.76 1.49
C SER A 282 14.90 -9.53 0.68
N PHE A 283 15.86 -9.63 -0.25
CA PHE A 283 16.15 -8.57 -1.21
C PHE A 283 15.09 -8.38 -2.28
N LEU A 284 14.20 -9.36 -2.53
CA LEU A 284 13.15 -9.22 -3.56
C LEU A 284 12.29 -7.97 -3.34
N GLN A 285 11.91 -7.65 -2.09
CA GLN A 285 11.12 -6.45 -1.81
C GLN A 285 11.89 -5.17 -2.20
N HIS A 286 13.20 -5.13 -1.92
CA HIS A 286 14.08 -4.00 -2.25
C HIS A 286 14.23 -3.85 -3.75
N MET A 287 14.42 -4.97 -4.46
CA MET A 287 14.61 -5.00 -5.91
C MET A 287 13.38 -4.49 -6.64
N ILE A 288 12.18 -4.89 -6.21
CA ILE A 288 10.93 -4.45 -6.83
C ILE A 288 10.69 -2.97 -6.55
N SER A 289 10.89 -2.52 -5.32
CA SER A 289 10.75 -1.10 -4.99
C SER A 289 11.73 -0.25 -5.81
N LEU A 290 13.01 -0.67 -5.91
CA LEU A 290 13.99 0.01 -6.75
C LEU A 290 13.61 -0.03 -8.24
N SER A 291 13.05 -1.15 -8.72
CA SER A 291 12.59 -1.28 -10.11
C SER A 291 11.49 -0.27 -10.45
N VAL A 292 10.57 -0.01 -9.53
CA VAL A 292 9.53 1.02 -9.71
C VAL A 292 10.14 2.42 -9.71
N VAL A 293 11.11 2.69 -8.83
CA VAL A 293 11.83 3.98 -8.84
C VAL A 293 12.58 4.18 -10.15
N HIS A 294 13.35 3.18 -10.60
CA HIS A 294 14.06 3.21 -11.87
C HIS A 294 13.11 3.32 -13.07
N SER A 295 11.93 2.72 -13.02
CA SER A 295 10.97 2.81 -14.13
C SER A 295 10.51 4.24 -14.39
N VAL A 296 10.57 5.12 -13.38
CA VAL A 296 10.34 6.57 -13.50
C VAL A 296 11.65 7.31 -13.79
N LEU A 297 12.65 7.21 -12.90
CA LEU A 297 13.84 8.08 -12.92
C LEU A 297 14.78 7.83 -14.11
N THR A 298 14.62 6.73 -14.84
CA THR A 298 15.39 6.46 -16.08
C THR A 298 14.71 7.03 -17.34
N LEU A 299 13.56 7.70 -17.21
CA LEU A 299 12.99 8.47 -18.32
C LEU A 299 13.78 9.78 -18.51
N PRO A 300 14.08 10.17 -19.77
CA PRO A 300 14.74 11.44 -20.03
C PRO A 300 13.99 12.63 -19.41
N GLY A 301 14.66 13.39 -18.56
CA GLY A 301 14.13 14.57 -17.85
C GLY A 301 13.55 14.29 -16.46
N TYR A 302 13.37 13.03 -16.07
CA TYR A 302 12.76 12.63 -14.79
C TYR A 302 13.81 12.35 -13.71
N GLU A 303 15.10 12.42 -14.04
CA GLU A 303 16.22 11.96 -13.20
C GLU A 303 16.26 12.68 -11.85
N ASN A 304 15.76 13.92 -11.79
CA ASN A 304 15.82 14.79 -10.62
C ASN A 304 14.53 14.80 -9.78
N LEU A 305 13.53 13.97 -10.12
CA LEU A 305 12.35 13.83 -9.27
C LEU A 305 12.75 13.20 -7.91
N ASP A 306 12.27 13.77 -6.81
CA ASP A 306 12.63 13.35 -5.44
C ASP A 306 11.87 12.08 -4.99
N ILE A 307 12.04 11.00 -5.75
CA ILE A 307 11.46 9.69 -5.47
C ILE A 307 12.45 8.87 -4.67
N LYS A 308 12.01 8.38 -3.50
CA LYS A 308 12.87 7.76 -2.52
C LYS A 308 12.32 6.44 -2.00
N LEU A 309 13.23 5.60 -1.52
CA LEU A 309 12.98 4.28 -0.97
C LEU A 309 13.04 4.33 0.55
N LYS A 310 11.92 3.99 1.17
CA LYS A 310 11.81 3.78 2.61
C LYS A 310 11.88 2.29 2.89
N TRP A 311 12.88 1.88 3.67
CA TRP A 311 12.97 0.53 4.15
C TRP A 311 11.70 0.09 4.92
N PRO A 312 11.22 -1.14 4.72
CA PRO A 312 11.82 -2.15 3.85
C PRO A 312 11.23 -2.22 2.43
N ASN A 313 10.14 -1.53 2.12
CA ASN A 313 9.35 -1.86 0.93
C ASN A 313 8.46 -0.73 0.41
N ASP A 314 8.63 0.51 0.92
CA ASP A 314 7.77 1.62 0.54
C ASP A 314 8.50 2.61 -0.37
N ILE A 315 7.76 3.24 -1.28
CA ILE A 315 8.25 4.27 -2.21
C ILE A 315 7.59 5.59 -1.86
N TYR A 316 8.38 6.65 -1.76
CA TYR A 316 7.98 7.96 -1.27
C TYR A 316 8.35 9.07 -2.27
N TYR A 317 7.61 10.17 -2.21
CA TYR A 317 8.03 11.48 -2.68
C TYR A 317 8.50 12.30 -1.47
N GLY A 318 9.75 12.76 -1.52
CA GLY A 318 10.42 13.34 -0.36
C GLY A 318 10.42 12.39 0.83
N LYS A 319 10.14 12.90 2.03
CA LYS A 319 10.19 12.14 3.29
C LYS A 319 8.84 11.72 3.86
N GLU A 320 7.74 12.23 3.30
CA GLU A 320 6.42 12.18 3.96
C GLU A 320 5.35 11.49 3.11
N MET A 321 5.44 11.61 1.78
CA MET A 321 4.33 11.26 0.91
C MET A 321 4.55 9.90 0.27
N LYS A 322 3.81 8.87 0.71
CA LYS A 322 3.91 7.53 0.15
C LYS A 322 3.26 7.46 -1.23
N LEU A 323 4.02 7.00 -2.22
CA LEU A 323 3.56 6.74 -3.59
C LEU A 323 3.26 5.27 -3.84
N GLY A 324 3.92 4.35 -3.15
CA GLY A 324 3.79 2.92 -3.43
C GLY A 324 4.29 2.01 -2.33
N GLY A 325 3.99 0.73 -2.47
CA GLY A 325 4.44 -0.31 -1.56
C GLY A 325 4.48 -1.69 -2.23
N VAL A 326 5.38 -2.53 -1.72
CA VAL A 326 5.59 -3.91 -2.18
C VAL A 326 5.24 -4.90 -1.08
N LEU A 327 4.64 -6.03 -1.42
CA LEU A 327 4.37 -7.13 -0.51
C LEU A 327 4.91 -8.42 -1.12
N VAL A 328 5.89 -9.04 -0.45
CA VAL A 328 6.45 -10.33 -0.87
C VAL A 328 6.02 -11.40 0.11
N THR A 329 5.47 -12.48 -0.39
CA THR A 329 5.31 -13.73 0.35
C THR A 329 6.08 -14.82 -0.36
N SER A 330 6.71 -15.74 0.36
CA SER A 330 7.40 -16.86 -0.28
C SER A 330 7.13 -18.17 0.46
N THR A 331 7.30 -19.27 -0.26
CA THR A 331 7.29 -20.63 0.29
C THR A 331 8.41 -21.41 -0.37
N ILE A 332 8.97 -22.38 0.35
CA ILE A 332 10.02 -23.26 -0.16
C ILE A 332 9.41 -24.64 -0.39
N VAL A 333 9.61 -25.19 -1.58
CA VAL A 333 9.26 -26.57 -1.92
C VAL A 333 10.51 -27.19 -2.55
N ASP A 334 11.01 -28.27 -1.96
CA ASP A 334 12.28 -28.89 -2.32
C ASP A 334 13.43 -27.86 -2.35
N SER A 335 14.10 -27.71 -3.49
CA SER A 335 15.19 -26.75 -3.71
C SER A 335 14.75 -25.45 -4.40
N THR A 336 13.45 -25.15 -4.40
CA THR A 336 12.89 -24.00 -5.11
C THR A 336 12.09 -23.10 -4.16
N ILE A 337 12.43 -21.81 -4.18
CA ILE A 337 11.68 -20.75 -3.53
C ILE A 337 10.65 -20.24 -4.52
N TYR A 338 9.38 -20.28 -4.14
CA TYR A 338 8.28 -19.66 -4.89
C TYR A 338 7.88 -18.37 -4.17
N ALA A 339 8.21 -17.24 -4.77
CA ALA A 339 7.84 -15.91 -4.29
C ALA A 339 6.63 -15.37 -5.05
N THR A 340 5.68 -14.78 -4.32
CA THR A 340 4.54 -14.04 -4.85
C THR A 340 4.73 -12.58 -4.45
N ILE A 341 4.94 -11.72 -5.44
CA ILE A 341 5.31 -10.31 -5.24
C ILE A 341 4.15 -9.44 -5.68
N GLY A 342 3.39 -8.89 -4.73
CA GLY A 342 2.41 -7.85 -4.98
C GLY A 342 3.05 -6.46 -4.95
N CYS A 343 2.66 -5.60 -5.88
CA CYS A 343 3.09 -4.20 -5.93
C CYS A 343 1.88 -3.30 -6.21
N GLY A 344 1.78 -2.20 -5.44
CA GLY A 344 0.85 -1.12 -5.68
C GLY A 344 1.59 0.21 -5.73
N PHE A 345 1.35 0.99 -6.77
CA PHE A 345 1.95 2.32 -6.95
C PHE A 345 0.95 3.31 -7.55
N ASN A 346 0.87 4.50 -6.97
CA ASN A 346 -0.07 5.54 -7.35
C ASN A 346 0.41 6.27 -8.62
N VAL A 347 -0.35 6.17 -9.71
CA VAL A 347 0.06 6.78 -11.01
C VAL A 347 -0.79 7.99 -11.36
N SER A 348 -2.10 7.78 -11.52
CA SER A 348 -3.06 8.80 -11.98
C SER A 348 -4.24 8.95 -11.02
N ASN A 349 -3.99 8.74 -9.73
CA ASN A 349 -4.99 8.77 -8.67
C ASN A 349 -4.65 9.81 -7.61
N SER A 350 -4.89 11.09 -7.90
CA SER A 350 -4.57 12.20 -6.98
C SER A 350 -5.32 12.19 -5.65
N ASN A 351 -6.34 11.33 -5.52
CA ASN A 351 -7.14 11.15 -4.31
C ASN A 351 -7.33 9.66 -4.01
N PRO A 352 -7.41 9.25 -2.73
CA PRO A 352 -7.24 10.07 -1.52
C PRO A 352 -5.78 10.35 -1.15
N THR A 353 -4.82 9.94 -1.97
CA THR A 353 -3.38 10.08 -1.74
C THR A 353 -2.70 10.69 -2.96
N ILE A 354 -1.50 11.23 -2.79
CA ILE A 354 -0.67 11.70 -3.90
C ILE A 354 -0.30 10.56 -4.88
N CYS A 355 -0.12 10.90 -6.15
CA CYS A 355 0.38 10.02 -7.19
C CYS A 355 1.57 10.61 -7.95
N ILE A 356 2.28 9.82 -8.75
CA ILE A 356 3.44 10.31 -9.50
C ILE A 356 3.08 11.44 -10.46
N ASN A 357 1.87 11.45 -11.02
CA ASN A 357 1.43 12.53 -11.90
C ASN A 357 1.17 13.84 -11.14
N ASP A 358 0.88 13.82 -9.84
CA ASP A 358 0.91 15.04 -9.02
C ASP A 358 2.34 15.56 -8.89
N VAL A 359 3.30 14.67 -8.63
CA VAL A 359 4.72 15.03 -8.51
C VAL A 359 5.24 15.63 -9.82
N ILE A 360 4.90 15.03 -10.96
CA ILE A 360 5.23 15.54 -12.29
C ILE A 360 4.64 16.93 -12.52
N ARG A 361 3.37 17.15 -12.17
CA ARG A 361 2.75 18.48 -12.26
C ARG A 361 3.46 19.51 -11.39
N LEU A 362 3.74 19.18 -10.13
CA LEU A 362 4.47 20.05 -9.20
C LEU A 362 5.87 20.38 -9.73
N TRP A 363 6.56 19.40 -10.32
CA TRP A 363 7.86 19.59 -10.95
C TRP A 363 7.79 20.58 -12.11
N ASN A 364 6.86 20.37 -13.05
CA ASN A 364 6.66 21.25 -14.21
C ASN A 364 6.31 22.68 -13.78
N THR A 365 5.47 22.85 -12.75
CA THR A 365 5.15 24.18 -12.19
C THR A 365 6.37 24.84 -11.54
N SER A 366 7.22 24.08 -10.87
CA SER A 366 8.39 24.61 -10.16
C SER A 366 9.60 24.85 -11.08
N HIS A 367 9.60 24.26 -12.27
CA HIS A 367 10.69 24.35 -13.25
C HIS A 367 10.18 24.74 -14.65
N PRO A 368 9.49 25.89 -14.81
CA PRO A 368 8.90 26.30 -16.09
C PRO A 368 9.92 26.53 -17.22
N GLN A 369 11.20 26.67 -16.88
CA GLN A 369 12.31 26.82 -17.83
C GLN A 369 12.78 25.50 -18.45
N LEU A 370 12.38 24.36 -17.91
CA LEU A 370 12.75 23.04 -18.42
C LEU A 370 11.67 22.49 -19.36
N SER A 371 12.02 21.48 -20.16
CA SER A 371 11.03 20.76 -20.96
C SER A 371 9.98 20.11 -20.06
N GLU A 372 8.70 20.25 -20.44
CA GLU A 372 7.59 19.70 -19.67
C GLU A 372 7.66 18.16 -19.62
N LEU A 373 7.62 17.62 -18.41
CA LEU A 373 7.52 16.17 -18.21
C LEU A 373 6.10 15.71 -18.50
N SER A 374 5.98 14.65 -19.30
CA SER A 374 4.69 14.05 -19.66
C SER A 374 4.08 13.25 -18.49
N PRO A 375 2.76 13.20 -18.35
CA PRO A 375 2.13 12.29 -17.39
C PRO A 375 2.39 10.83 -17.77
N LEU A 376 2.54 9.98 -16.76
CA LEU A 376 2.69 8.54 -16.91
C LEU A 376 1.32 7.86 -16.82
N ASN A 377 1.21 6.67 -17.39
CA ASN A 377 0.05 5.78 -17.19
C ASN A 377 0.48 4.45 -16.57
N SER A 378 -0.48 3.76 -15.95
CA SER A 378 -0.26 2.51 -15.22
C SER A 378 0.37 1.42 -16.11
N SER A 379 -0.14 1.23 -17.33
CA SER A 379 0.38 0.23 -18.27
C SER A 379 1.84 0.45 -18.63
N GLN A 380 2.23 1.70 -18.94
CA GLN A 380 3.61 2.07 -19.22
C GLN A 380 4.51 1.82 -18.00
N LEU A 381 4.07 2.20 -16.80
CA LEU A 381 4.86 2.04 -15.58
C LEU A 381 5.09 0.56 -15.25
N ILE A 382 4.06 -0.28 -15.35
CA ILE A 382 4.19 -1.72 -15.07
C ILE A 382 5.17 -2.36 -16.05
N ALA A 383 5.06 -2.08 -17.36
CA ALA A 383 5.98 -2.61 -18.37
C ALA A 383 7.43 -2.19 -18.09
N ARG A 384 7.67 -0.90 -17.84
CA ARG A 384 9.01 -0.39 -17.52
C ARG A 384 9.55 -0.98 -16.22
N THR A 385 8.70 -1.21 -15.22
CA THR A 385 9.08 -1.86 -13.97
C THR A 385 9.57 -3.29 -14.22
N MET A 386 8.92 -4.05 -15.11
CA MET A 386 9.40 -5.39 -15.48
C MET A 386 10.76 -5.35 -16.17
N ASN A 387 11.01 -4.37 -17.05
CA ASN A 387 12.31 -4.19 -17.70
C ASN A 387 13.42 -3.94 -16.66
N CYS A 388 13.19 -3.01 -15.74
CA CYS A 388 14.14 -2.68 -14.67
C CYS A 388 14.38 -3.87 -13.75
N LEU A 389 13.32 -4.60 -13.38
CA LEU A 389 13.41 -5.77 -12.52
C LEU A 389 14.20 -6.90 -13.16
N GLU A 390 13.93 -7.22 -14.43
CA GLU A 390 14.66 -8.29 -15.12
C GLU A 390 16.17 -7.98 -15.19
N ALA A 391 16.53 -6.73 -15.45
CA ALA A 391 17.93 -6.30 -15.44
C ALA A 391 18.55 -6.38 -14.03
N LEU A 392 17.82 -5.97 -12.99
CA LEU A 392 18.29 -6.04 -11.60
C LEU A 392 18.45 -7.48 -11.12
N LEU A 393 17.54 -8.39 -11.46
CA LEU A 393 17.65 -9.82 -11.15
C LEU A 393 18.91 -10.43 -11.78
N GLN A 394 19.15 -10.16 -13.07
CA GLN A 394 20.36 -10.65 -13.74
C GLN A 394 21.64 -10.06 -13.15
N SER A 395 21.64 -8.78 -12.79
CA SER A 395 22.80 -8.14 -12.17
C SER A 395 23.07 -8.69 -10.77
N PHE A 396 22.03 -8.93 -9.98
CA PHE A 396 22.16 -9.48 -8.62
C PHE A 396 22.78 -10.88 -8.64
N GLU A 397 22.33 -11.76 -9.55
CA GLU A 397 22.89 -13.11 -9.68
C GLU A 397 24.36 -13.11 -10.14
N ARG A 398 24.82 -12.06 -10.84
CA ARG A 398 26.21 -11.96 -11.32
C ARG A 398 27.14 -11.24 -10.35
N ASN A 399 26.65 -10.20 -9.70
CA ASN A 399 27.47 -9.22 -8.96
C ASN A 399 27.20 -9.23 -7.45
N GLY A 400 26.20 -9.98 -7.00
CA GLY A 400 25.82 -10.10 -5.59
C GLY A 400 25.14 -8.85 -5.01
N HIS A 401 24.82 -8.93 -3.72
CA HIS A 401 24.02 -7.93 -3.01
C HIS A 401 24.73 -6.58 -2.83
N LYS A 402 26.06 -6.55 -2.71
CA LYS A 402 26.82 -5.30 -2.51
C LYS A 402 26.62 -4.33 -3.68
N SER A 403 26.76 -4.83 -4.92
CA SER A 403 26.52 -4.03 -6.13
C SER A 403 25.06 -3.55 -6.24
N PHE A 404 24.12 -4.35 -5.75
CA PHE A 404 22.72 -3.93 -5.66
C PHE A 404 22.52 -2.81 -4.63
N CYS A 405 23.12 -2.94 -3.44
CA CYS A 405 23.06 -1.93 -2.38
C CYS A 405 23.60 -0.57 -2.86
N ASP A 406 24.70 -0.54 -3.63
CA ASP A 406 25.26 0.70 -4.19
C ASP A 406 24.26 1.45 -5.08
N GLN A 407 23.42 0.72 -5.83
CA GLN A 407 22.35 1.31 -6.62
C GLN A 407 21.18 1.73 -5.74
N TYR A 408 20.76 0.86 -4.83
CA TYR A 408 19.64 1.12 -3.93
C TYR A 408 19.88 2.38 -3.09
N TYR A 409 21.09 2.57 -2.56
CA TYR A 409 21.41 3.69 -1.67
C TYR A 409 21.31 5.07 -2.33
N LYS A 410 21.34 5.15 -3.68
CA LYS A 410 21.13 6.41 -4.41
C LYS A 410 19.72 6.99 -4.20
N SER A 411 18.75 6.13 -3.94
CA SER A 411 17.36 6.51 -3.68
C SER A 411 16.93 6.27 -2.23
N TRP A 412 17.82 5.81 -1.34
CA TRP A 412 17.49 5.43 0.04
C TRP A 412 17.24 6.66 0.96
N LEU A 413 16.18 6.62 1.77
CA LEU A 413 15.80 7.74 2.66
C LEU A 413 16.61 7.85 3.95
N HIS A 414 17.03 6.72 4.51
CA HIS A 414 17.49 6.64 5.90
C HIS A 414 19.01 6.78 6.08
N GLY A 415 19.71 7.36 5.12
CA GLY A 415 21.17 7.47 5.18
C GLY A 415 21.60 8.32 6.38
N ASN A 416 22.39 7.74 7.29
CA ASN A 416 22.88 8.38 8.52
C ASN A 416 21.78 8.95 9.43
N SER A 417 20.55 8.45 9.33
CA SER A 417 19.46 8.89 10.20
C SER A 417 19.69 8.43 11.63
N LYS A 418 19.63 9.37 12.58
CA LYS A 418 19.58 9.06 14.01
C LYS A 418 18.22 8.47 14.34
N VAL A 419 18.21 7.36 15.07
CA VAL A 419 17.00 6.65 15.47
C VAL A 419 17.04 6.28 16.95
N HIS A 420 15.86 6.19 17.53
CA HIS A 420 15.63 5.65 18.85
C HIS A 420 15.14 4.20 18.71
N LEU A 421 15.78 3.27 19.42
CA LEU A 421 15.51 1.83 19.37
C LEU A 421 14.80 1.41 20.66
N GLN A 422 13.49 1.18 20.59
CA GLN A 422 12.70 0.55 21.66
C GLN A 422 12.55 -0.95 21.38
N LEU A 423 13.66 -1.66 21.54
CA LEU A 423 13.74 -3.12 21.43
C LEU A 423 13.83 -3.72 22.86
N ASP A 424 14.80 -4.59 23.12
CA ASP A 424 15.03 -5.16 24.46
C ASP A 424 15.59 -4.14 25.45
N LYS A 425 16.39 -3.20 24.95
CA LYS A 425 16.91 -2.05 25.69
C LYS A 425 16.65 -0.80 24.89
N ASP A 426 16.26 0.24 25.60
CA ASP A 426 16.05 1.54 24.99
C ASP A 426 17.39 2.22 24.73
N THR A 427 17.69 2.54 23.47
CA THR A 427 18.99 3.12 23.09
C THR A 427 18.87 4.01 21.86
N GLU A 428 19.80 4.96 21.73
CA GLU A 428 20.00 5.68 20.47
C GLU A 428 20.89 4.88 19.52
N GLY A 429 20.71 5.12 18.23
CA GLY A 429 21.54 4.55 17.18
C GLY A 429 21.50 5.36 15.89
N VAL A 430 22.33 4.95 14.93
CA VAL A 430 22.40 5.55 13.59
C VAL A 430 22.20 4.46 12.55
N ILE A 431 21.31 4.67 11.59
CA ILE A 431 21.14 3.75 10.47
C ILE A 431 22.39 3.83 9.57
N VAL A 432 23.04 2.69 9.35
CA VAL A 432 24.28 2.58 8.59
C VAL A 432 24.16 1.80 7.29
N GLY A 433 22.99 1.19 7.03
CA GLY A 433 22.70 0.54 5.75
C GLY A 433 21.90 -0.74 5.93
N LEU A 434 22.20 -1.72 5.08
CA LEU A 434 21.65 -3.06 5.05
C LEU A 434 22.72 -4.11 5.33
N ASP A 435 22.33 -5.20 5.97
CA ASP A 435 23.18 -6.39 6.10
C ASP A 435 23.17 -7.26 4.83
N ASP A 436 23.86 -8.39 4.90
CA ASP A 436 23.99 -9.34 3.79
C ASP A 436 22.65 -9.99 3.36
N TYR A 437 21.58 -9.81 4.15
CA TYR A 437 20.24 -10.29 3.89
C TYR A 437 19.24 -9.15 3.68
N GLY A 438 19.68 -7.89 3.62
CA GLY A 438 18.79 -6.76 3.36
C GLY A 438 17.99 -6.30 4.57
N PHE A 439 18.40 -6.67 5.79
CA PHE A 439 17.85 -6.15 7.03
C PHE A 439 18.54 -4.86 7.44
N LEU A 440 17.83 -4.01 8.18
CA LEU A 440 18.30 -2.66 8.51
C LEU A 440 19.43 -2.73 9.55
N LEU A 441 20.61 -2.21 9.23
CA LEU A 441 21.72 -2.09 10.16
C LEU A 441 21.65 -0.77 10.92
N VAL A 442 21.68 -0.85 12.24
CA VAL A 442 21.72 0.29 13.15
C VAL A 442 22.94 0.17 14.06
N ARG A 443 23.84 1.16 13.99
CA ARG A 443 24.99 1.27 14.88
C ARG A 443 24.58 1.96 16.18
N THR A 444 24.74 1.28 17.30
CA THR A 444 24.57 1.82 18.66
C THR A 444 25.95 2.14 19.25
N PRO A 445 26.03 2.70 20.49
CA PRO A 445 27.31 2.87 21.17
C PRO A 445 28.08 1.58 21.42
N ASP A 446 27.36 0.46 21.58
CA ASP A 446 27.93 -0.82 22.01
C ASP A 446 28.16 -1.81 20.86
N ASP A 447 27.30 -1.80 19.84
CA ASP A 447 27.30 -2.81 18.76
C ASP A 447 26.63 -2.32 17.46
N VAL A 448 26.61 -3.15 16.42
CA VAL A 448 25.80 -2.99 15.21
C VAL A 448 24.68 -4.02 15.20
N ILE A 449 23.44 -3.56 15.28
CA ILE A 449 22.25 -4.39 15.37
C ILE A 449 21.62 -4.55 13.97
N SER A 450 21.28 -5.78 13.59
CA SER A 450 20.43 -6.07 12.42
C SER A 450 18.96 -6.14 12.82
N VAL A 451 18.14 -5.28 12.24
CA VAL A 451 16.71 -5.13 12.54
C VAL A 451 15.87 -5.75 11.42
N GLN A 452 15.13 -6.81 11.78
CA GLN A 452 14.26 -7.53 10.84
C GLN A 452 12.91 -6.82 10.63
N PRO A 453 12.32 -6.88 9.43
CA PRO A 453 11.12 -6.13 9.08
C PRO A 453 9.80 -6.73 9.61
N ASP A 454 9.78 -8.02 9.98
CA ASP A 454 8.56 -8.73 10.37
C ASP A 454 8.32 -8.76 11.89
N GLY A 455 9.36 -8.49 12.69
CA GLY A 455 9.26 -8.27 14.14
C GLY A 455 9.23 -6.80 14.57
N ASN A 456 9.60 -5.88 13.67
CA ASN A 456 9.81 -4.46 14.02
C ASN A 456 9.01 -3.52 13.13
N SER A 457 8.75 -2.33 13.67
CA SER A 457 8.14 -1.19 12.98
C SER A 457 9.10 0.00 13.02
N PHE A 458 9.19 0.73 11.92
CA PHE A 458 9.93 1.99 11.85
C PHE A 458 8.96 3.16 11.63
N ASP A 459 8.75 3.94 12.68
CA ASP A 459 8.04 5.21 12.65
C ASP A 459 9.03 6.33 12.29
N MET A 460 8.99 6.77 11.02
CA MET A 460 9.87 7.84 10.54
C MET A 460 9.52 9.21 11.14
N LEU A 461 8.28 9.46 11.57
CA LEU A 461 7.90 10.76 12.11
C LEU A 461 8.60 11.03 13.44
N HIS A 462 8.79 9.97 14.23
CA HIS A 462 9.47 10.02 15.52
C HIS A 462 10.90 9.46 15.47
N ASN A 463 11.39 9.04 14.30
CA ASN A 463 12.62 8.27 14.13
C ASN A 463 12.72 7.08 15.10
N LEU A 464 11.62 6.37 15.32
CA LEU A 464 11.48 5.32 16.32
C LEU A 464 11.40 3.95 15.66
N ILE A 465 12.29 3.04 16.07
CA ILE A 465 12.23 1.62 15.74
C ILE A 465 11.76 0.87 16.98
N HIS A 466 10.65 0.14 16.89
CA HIS A 466 10.09 -0.62 18.02
C HIS A 466 9.63 -2.01 17.60
N THR A 467 9.61 -2.95 18.55
CA THR A 467 9.07 -4.30 18.33
C THR A 467 7.55 -4.26 18.18
N LYS A 468 7.01 -5.00 17.22
CA LYS A 468 5.57 -5.20 17.09
C LYS A 468 5.06 -6.07 18.24
N PRO A 469 3.87 -5.78 18.79
CA PRO A 469 3.21 -6.70 19.72
C PRO A 469 3.06 -8.07 19.06
N ARG A 470 3.37 -9.15 19.78
CA ARG A 470 3.06 -10.51 19.31
C ARG A 470 1.53 -10.62 19.24
N SER A 471 1.00 -10.80 18.03
CA SER A 471 -0.43 -10.98 17.75
C SER A 471 -0.92 -12.35 18.18
#